data_AF-A0A3P6RKR4-F1
#
_entry.id   AF-A0A3P6RKR4-F1
#
_cell.length_a   1.000
_cell.length_b   1.000
_cell.length_c   1.000
_cell.angle_alpha   90.00
_cell.angle_beta   90.00
_cell.angle_gamma   90.00
#
_symmetry.space_group_name_H-M   'P 1'
#
loop_
_entity.id
_entity.type
_entity.pdbx_description
1 polymer ?
#
loop_
_entity_poly.entity_id
_entity_poly.type
_entity_poly.pdbx_seq_one_letter_code
_entity_poly.pdbx_strand_id
1 'polypeptide(L)'
;MAFWLLQTLHKATNVPYDQILSIIFGFLLRTYYPPRNTNTLKRHIIEISVGFSLIYLCYGRYFRILLSICSQASHLLYQAIPSYLMMVFLPPHLAQYGVLLFTMTYLSGAHIYRMLSADMRNSVVDVTAPLMIQTQKLSSIAFNLNDGDVLKRGGKTARSIHELHAIRQRPKLLHLLSYLLCYQNSMVGPFVFFSDYLCFIEGREEDQLMTEEDRELCVSSQQFYTLFIKARNMHPLTSFHL
;
A
#
# COMPACT_ATOMS: atom_id res chain seq x y z
N MET A 1 -22.97 -15.72 -8.34
CA MET A 1 -22.25 -16.19 -9.55
C MET A 1 -20.76 -15.82 -9.52
N ALA A 2 -20.38 -14.55 -9.33
CA ALA A 2 -18.97 -14.12 -9.30
C ALA A 2 -18.11 -14.82 -8.22
N PHE A 3 -18.64 -15.00 -7.01
CA PHE A 3 -17.93 -15.65 -5.89
C PHE A 3 -17.59 -17.13 -6.17
N TRP A 4 -18.47 -17.84 -6.87
CA TRP A 4 -18.27 -19.25 -7.27
C TRP A 4 -17.17 -19.39 -8.33
N LEU A 5 -17.11 -18.42 -9.25
CA LEU A 5 -16.11 -18.38 -10.31
C LEU A 5 -14.72 -18.08 -9.74
N LEU A 6 -14.64 -17.14 -8.78
CA LEU A 6 -13.44 -16.92 -7.97
C LEU A 6 -13.01 -18.22 -7.26
N GLN A 7 -13.92 -18.90 -6.54
CA GLN A 7 -13.62 -20.17 -5.84
C GLN A 7 -13.08 -21.26 -6.75
N THR A 8 -13.58 -21.31 -7.98
CA THR A 8 -13.12 -22.26 -8.98
C THR A 8 -11.71 -21.89 -9.49
N LEU A 9 -11.45 -20.60 -9.72
CA LEU A 9 -10.14 -20.09 -10.14
C LEU A 9 -9.06 -20.34 -9.09
N HIS A 10 -9.30 -20.06 -7.81
CA HIS A 10 -8.33 -20.33 -6.74
C HIS A 10 -7.97 -21.82 -6.62
N LYS A 11 -8.97 -22.70 -6.73
CA LYS A 11 -8.72 -24.15 -6.74
C LYS A 11 -7.90 -24.60 -7.96
N ALA A 12 -7.99 -23.90 -9.08
CA ALA A 12 -7.25 -24.20 -10.29
C ALA A 12 -5.81 -23.62 -10.28
N THR A 13 -5.59 -22.46 -9.68
CA THR A 13 -4.31 -21.73 -9.78
C THR A 13 -3.47 -21.75 -8.50
N ASN A 14 -4.03 -22.15 -7.35
CA ASN A 14 -3.45 -21.96 -6.01
C ASN A 14 -3.09 -20.50 -5.68
N VAL A 15 -3.58 -19.52 -6.46
CA VAL A 15 -3.37 -18.09 -6.21
C VAL A 15 -4.43 -17.59 -5.24
N PRO A 16 -4.06 -16.81 -4.20
CA PRO A 16 -5.03 -16.31 -3.24
C PRO A 16 -5.91 -15.22 -3.88
N TYR A 17 -7.19 -15.20 -3.51
CA TYR A 17 -8.25 -14.43 -4.19
C TYR A 17 -8.02 -12.91 -4.17
N ASP A 18 -7.36 -12.42 -3.13
CA ASP A 18 -6.98 -11.02 -2.94
C ASP A 18 -6.03 -10.54 -4.04
N GLN A 19 -5.14 -11.40 -4.54
CA GLN A 19 -4.22 -11.04 -5.62
C GLN A 19 -4.94 -10.92 -6.97
N ILE A 20 -5.91 -11.78 -7.26
CA ILE A 20 -6.72 -11.66 -8.47
C ILE A 20 -7.55 -10.37 -8.41
N LEU A 21 -8.15 -10.10 -7.26
CA LEU A 21 -8.98 -8.93 -7.05
C LEU A 21 -8.16 -7.63 -7.08
N SER A 22 -6.93 -7.64 -6.55
CA SER A 22 -6.01 -6.49 -6.61
C SER A 22 -5.60 -6.18 -8.04
N ILE A 23 -5.32 -7.18 -8.88
CA ILE A 23 -5.00 -6.95 -10.30
C ILE A 23 -6.18 -6.30 -11.03
N ILE A 24 -7.40 -6.79 -10.80
CA ILE A 24 -8.62 -6.21 -11.40
C ILE A 24 -8.80 -4.77 -10.93
N PHE A 25 -8.71 -4.51 -9.63
CA PHE A 25 -8.81 -3.15 -9.10
C PHE A 25 -7.68 -2.23 -9.57
N GLY A 26 -6.48 -2.75 -9.80
CA GLY A 26 -5.38 -1.99 -10.39
C GLY A 26 -5.67 -1.54 -11.82
N PHE A 27 -6.23 -2.43 -12.64
CA PHE A 27 -6.68 -2.07 -13.98
C PHE A 27 -7.80 -1.02 -13.94
N LEU A 28 -8.78 -1.18 -13.03
CA LEU A 28 -9.86 -0.21 -12.84
C LEU A 28 -9.34 1.14 -12.37
N LEU A 29 -8.43 1.19 -11.40
CA LEU A 29 -7.81 2.42 -10.89
C LEU A 29 -7.15 3.19 -12.03
N ARG A 30 -6.34 2.50 -12.85
CA ARG A 30 -5.65 3.10 -13.99
C ARG A 30 -6.61 3.60 -15.08
N THR A 31 -7.74 2.92 -15.27
CA THR A 31 -8.75 3.25 -16.30
C THR A 31 -9.67 4.41 -15.90
N TYR A 32 -10.07 4.50 -14.63
CA TYR A 32 -10.98 5.54 -14.14
C TYR A 32 -10.27 6.77 -13.57
N TYR A 33 -9.11 6.57 -12.94
CA TYR A 33 -8.33 7.62 -12.29
C TYR A 33 -6.88 7.55 -12.76
N PRO A 34 -6.59 7.96 -14.01
CA PRO A 34 -5.25 7.91 -14.55
C PRO A 34 -4.27 8.72 -13.68
N PRO A 35 -3.00 8.29 -13.61
CA PRO A 35 -1.95 8.95 -12.85
C PRO A 35 -1.79 10.40 -13.32
N ARG A 36 -2.35 11.34 -12.56
CA ARG A 36 -2.27 12.77 -12.81
C ARG A 36 -2.35 13.52 -11.48
N ASN A 37 -1.57 14.59 -11.35
CA ASN A 37 -1.44 15.36 -10.12
C ASN A 37 -2.79 15.88 -9.54
N THR A 38 -3.80 16.12 -10.39
CA THR A 38 -5.14 16.54 -9.95
C THR A 38 -5.96 15.44 -9.27
N ASN A 39 -5.59 14.17 -9.45
CA ASN A 39 -6.34 13.00 -8.96
C ASN A 39 -5.68 12.33 -7.75
N THR A 40 -4.52 12.79 -7.29
CA THR A 40 -3.72 12.19 -6.21
C THR A 40 -4.55 11.89 -4.96
N LEU A 41 -5.32 12.85 -4.47
CA LEU A 41 -6.18 12.67 -3.29
C LEU A 41 -7.24 11.58 -3.50
N LYS A 42 -7.87 11.54 -4.68
CA LYS A 42 -8.88 10.52 -5.01
C LYS A 42 -8.24 9.13 -5.06
N ARG A 43 -7.04 9.01 -5.64
CA ARG A 43 -6.29 7.76 -5.68
C ARG A 43 -5.95 7.27 -4.27
N HIS A 44 -5.49 8.15 -3.37
CA HIS A 44 -5.26 7.78 -1.97
C HIS A 44 -6.51 7.26 -1.26
N ILE A 45 -7.66 7.92 -1.45
CA ILE A 45 -8.92 7.49 -0.85
C ILE A 45 -9.37 6.14 -1.42
N ILE A 46 -9.22 5.92 -2.72
CA ILE A 46 -9.56 4.64 -3.37
C ILE A 46 -8.64 3.53 -2.86
N GLU A 47 -7.33 3.76 -2.75
CA GLU A 47 -6.39 2.80 -2.17
C GLU A 47 -6.80 2.40 -0.74
N ILE A 48 -7.11 3.38 0.11
CA ILE A 48 -7.57 3.12 1.48
C ILE A 48 -8.88 2.33 1.48
N SER A 49 -9.85 2.74 0.65
CA SER A 49 -11.17 2.12 0.59
C SER A 49 -11.12 0.68 0.07
N VAL A 50 -10.39 0.44 -1.02
CA VAL A 50 -10.21 -0.89 -1.61
C VAL A 50 -9.37 -1.76 -0.68
N GLY A 51 -8.26 -1.25 -0.13
CA GLY A 51 -7.42 -1.98 0.80
C GLY A 51 -8.16 -2.42 2.06
N PHE A 52 -8.92 -1.50 2.66
CA PHE A 52 -9.80 -1.83 3.78
C PHE A 52 -10.86 -2.89 3.40
N SER A 53 -11.43 -2.79 2.20
CA SER A 53 -12.39 -3.77 1.69
C SER A 53 -11.76 -5.15 1.42
N LEU A 54 -10.51 -5.21 0.97
CA LEU A 54 -9.79 -6.48 0.77
C LEU A 54 -9.46 -7.15 2.11
N ILE A 55 -9.00 -6.37 3.09
CA ILE A 55 -8.81 -6.85 4.47
C ILE A 55 -10.17 -7.38 4.98
N TYR A 56 -11.26 -6.64 4.78
CA TYR A 56 -12.59 -7.12 5.14
C TYR A 56 -12.95 -8.47 4.47
N LEU A 57 -12.75 -8.61 3.17
CA LEU A 57 -13.12 -9.81 2.43
C LEU A 57 -12.27 -11.04 2.81
N CYS A 58 -10.97 -10.86 3.04
CA CYS A 58 -10.08 -11.97 3.35
C CYS A 58 -10.25 -12.48 4.78
N TYR A 59 -10.53 -11.57 5.71
CA TYR A 59 -10.63 -11.89 7.13
C TYR A 59 -12.09 -12.08 7.61
N GLY A 60 -13.09 -11.65 6.85
CA GLY A 60 -14.52 -11.62 7.24
C GLY A 60 -15.29 -12.95 7.18
N ARG A 61 -14.64 -14.08 6.89
CA ARG A 61 -15.31 -15.40 6.76
C ARG A 61 -15.82 -16.00 8.09
N TYR A 62 -15.52 -15.41 9.24
CA TYR A 62 -16.10 -15.81 10.53
C TYR A 62 -17.17 -14.81 10.97
N PHE A 63 -18.38 -15.33 11.24
CA PHE A 63 -19.70 -14.70 11.42
C PHE A 63 -19.86 -13.58 12.49
N ARG A 64 -18.79 -12.95 12.98
CA ARG A 64 -18.84 -11.71 13.79
C ARG A 64 -18.30 -10.54 12.99
N ILE A 65 -19.11 -10.12 12.02
CA ILE A 65 -18.78 -9.20 10.92
C ILE A 65 -18.23 -7.84 11.38
N LEU A 66 -18.62 -7.30 12.53
CA LEU A 66 -18.05 -6.03 13.03
C LEU A 66 -16.92 -6.24 14.06
N LEU A 67 -17.06 -7.25 14.91
CA LEU A 67 -16.12 -7.52 16.01
C LEU A 67 -14.77 -8.06 15.50
N SER A 68 -14.78 -8.88 14.45
CA SER A 68 -13.56 -9.46 13.86
C SER A 68 -12.75 -8.45 13.04
N ILE A 69 -13.43 -7.55 12.30
CA ILE A 69 -12.77 -6.43 11.59
C ILE A 69 -12.09 -5.52 12.59
N CYS A 70 -12.81 -5.11 13.64
CA CYS A 70 -12.22 -4.31 14.71
C CYS A 70 -11.04 -5.03 15.36
N SER A 71 -11.09 -6.36 15.53
CA SER A 71 -9.95 -7.10 16.11
C SER A 71 -8.70 -7.07 15.22
N GLN A 72 -8.82 -7.18 13.89
CA GLN A 72 -7.64 -7.36 13.02
C GLN A 72 -7.14 -6.05 12.42
N ALA A 73 -8.04 -5.17 11.99
CA ALA A 73 -7.68 -3.81 11.62
C ALA A 73 -7.12 -3.05 12.83
N SER A 74 -7.58 -3.36 14.06
CA SER A 74 -6.95 -2.75 15.26
C SER A 74 -5.50 -3.17 15.42
N HIS A 75 -5.10 -4.43 15.16
CA HIS A 75 -3.67 -4.79 15.22
C HIS A 75 -2.82 -3.94 14.27
N LEU A 76 -3.31 -3.72 13.04
CA LEU A 76 -2.62 -2.87 12.06
C LEU A 76 -2.59 -1.39 12.48
N LEU A 77 -3.66 -0.89 13.10
CA LEU A 77 -3.71 0.48 13.62
C LEU A 77 -2.87 0.65 14.90
N TYR A 78 -2.86 -0.34 15.79
CA TYR A 78 -2.03 -0.38 16.99
C TYR A 78 -0.55 -0.41 16.67
N GLN A 79 -0.16 -0.97 15.54
CA GLN A 79 1.22 -0.89 15.07
C GLN A 79 1.49 0.44 14.34
N ALA A 80 0.57 0.92 13.50
CA ALA A 80 0.76 2.13 12.71
C ALA A 80 0.73 3.43 13.53
N ILE A 81 -0.22 3.59 14.44
CA ILE A 81 -0.44 4.85 15.18
C ILE A 81 0.76 5.17 16.07
N PRO A 82 1.24 4.30 16.97
CA PRO A 82 2.41 4.59 17.80
C PRO A 82 3.65 4.83 16.96
N SER A 83 3.86 4.05 15.88
CA SER A 83 4.99 4.25 14.97
C SER A 83 4.95 5.64 14.33
N TYR A 84 3.78 6.10 13.89
CA TYR A 84 3.61 7.45 13.36
C TYR A 84 3.87 8.51 14.43
N LEU A 85 3.34 8.34 15.65
CA LEU A 85 3.59 9.27 16.75
C LEU A 85 5.10 9.34 17.08
N MET A 86 5.81 8.21 17.06
CA MET A 86 7.26 8.18 17.25
C MET A 86 7.97 8.96 16.14
N MET A 87 7.60 8.79 14.87
CA MET A 87 8.13 9.57 13.75
C MET A 87 7.82 11.08 13.85
N VAL A 88 6.74 11.46 14.53
CA VAL A 88 6.32 12.86 14.73
C VAL A 88 6.98 13.51 15.96
N PHE A 89 7.14 12.78 17.05
CA PHE A 89 7.64 13.37 18.31
C PHE A 89 9.14 13.17 18.53
N LEU A 90 9.75 12.08 18.03
CA LEU A 90 11.18 11.84 18.20
C LEU A 90 12.01 12.49 17.09
N PRO A 91 13.29 12.80 17.35
CA PRO A 91 14.21 13.19 16.30
C PRO A 91 14.50 11.97 15.38
N PRO A 92 14.73 12.17 14.07
CA PRO A 92 14.85 11.06 13.10
C PRO A 92 15.87 9.98 13.47
N HIS A 93 17.01 10.38 14.02
CA HIS A 93 18.07 9.46 14.43
C HIS A 93 17.66 8.48 15.55
N LEU A 94 16.73 8.88 16.43
CA LEU A 94 16.15 7.99 17.45
C LEU A 94 14.89 7.29 16.93
N ALA A 95 14.08 7.99 16.15
CA ALA A 95 12.83 7.46 15.61
C ALA A 95 13.05 6.19 14.77
N GLN A 96 14.12 6.11 13.97
CA GLN A 96 14.44 4.92 13.16
C GLN A 96 14.58 3.65 14.00
N TYR A 97 15.33 3.71 15.10
CA TYR A 97 15.55 2.57 15.98
C TYR A 97 14.34 2.32 16.88
N GLY A 98 13.69 3.37 17.35
CA GLY A 98 12.49 3.27 18.18
C GLY A 98 11.34 2.58 17.44
N VAL A 99 11.05 3.01 16.21
CA VAL A 99 10.00 2.40 15.37
C VAL A 99 10.37 0.96 15.03
N LEU A 100 11.61 0.69 14.64
CA LEU A 100 12.06 -0.69 14.35
C LEU A 100 11.87 -1.60 15.57
N LEU A 101 12.35 -1.18 16.74
CA LEU A 101 12.25 -1.97 17.96
C LEU A 101 10.80 -2.21 18.36
N PHE A 102 9.96 -1.17 18.33
CA PHE A 102 8.54 -1.28 18.63
C PHE A 102 7.82 -2.24 17.67
N THR A 103 7.98 -2.04 16.36
CA THR A 103 7.28 -2.83 15.35
C THR A 103 7.72 -4.30 15.36
N MET A 104 9.03 -4.57 15.50
CA MET A 104 9.56 -5.94 15.63
C MET A 104 9.12 -6.62 16.93
N THR A 105 9.11 -5.89 18.06
CA THR A 105 8.64 -6.44 19.34
C THR A 105 7.16 -6.78 19.28
N TYR A 106 6.34 -5.90 18.67
CA TYR A 106 4.92 -6.15 18.47
C TYR A 106 4.65 -7.37 17.59
N LEU A 107 5.34 -7.47 16.45
CA LEU A 107 5.26 -8.62 15.55
C LEU A 107 5.71 -9.92 16.23
N SER A 108 6.81 -9.88 16.99
CA SER A 108 7.32 -11.02 17.74
C SER A 108 6.31 -11.50 18.79
N GLY A 109 5.71 -10.57 19.54
CA GLY A 109 4.64 -10.87 20.49
C GLY A 109 3.43 -11.51 19.82
N ALA A 110 3.04 -11.03 18.63
CA ALA A 110 1.96 -11.62 17.84
C ALA A 110 2.28 -13.06 17.38
N HIS A 111 3.51 -13.32 16.94
CA HIS A 111 3.95 -14.67 16.58
C HIS A 111 3.99 -15.61 17.79
N ILE A 112 4.49 -15.16 18.95
CA ILE A 112 4.51 -15.95 20.19
C ILE A 112 3.07 -16.26 20.63
N TYR A 113 2.18 -15.26 20.63
CA TYR A 113 0.77 -15.46 20.97
C TYR A 113 0.08 -16.49 20.05
N ARG A 114 0.37 -16.42 18.74
CA ARG A 114 -0.10 -17.40 17.74
C ARG A 114 0.45 -18.81 18.01
N MET A 115 1.70 -18.92 18.47
CA MET A 115 2.34 -20.21 18.79
C MET A 115 1.72 -20.86 20.03
N LEU A 116 1.39 -20.06 21.05
CA LEU A 116 0.84 -20.56 22.32
C LEU A 116 -0.67 -20.87 22.24
N SER A 117 -1.39 -20.24 21.31
CA SER A 117 -2.84 -20.40 21.16
C SER A 117 -3.18 -21.54 20.19
N ALA A 118 -3.56 -22.71 20.72
CA ALA A 118 -3.88 -23.90 19.94
C ALA A 118 -4.97 -23.67 18.87
N ASP A 119 -5.99 -22.84 19.18
CA ASP A 119 -7.06 -22.48 18.23
C ASP A 119 -6.58 -21.58 17.09
N MET A 120 -5.64 -20.67 17.36
CA MET A 120 -5.10 -19.75 16.34
C MET A 120 -4.12 -20.45 15.41
N ARG A 121 -3.38 -21.45 15.91
CA ARG A 121 -2.50 -22.29 15.09
C ARG A 121 -3.26 -23.02 13.98
N ASN A 122 -4.50 -23.42 14.25
CA ASN A 122 -5.39 -24.08 13.28
C ASN A 122 -6.27 -23.09 12.50
N SER A 123 -6.17 -21.78 12.76
CA SER A 123 -6.91 -20.77 12.01
C SER A 123 -6.38 -20.67 10.59
N VAL A 124 -7.31 -20.67 9.62
CA VAL A 124 -7.03 -20.56 8.18
C VAL A 124 -6.43 -19.20 7.82
N VAL A 125 -6.53 -18.21 8.71
CA VAL A 125 -6.25 -16.82 8.41
C VAL A 125 -5.16 -16.27 9.33
N ASP A 126 -4.02 -15.90 8.75
CA ASP A 126 -2.83 -15.47 9.47
C ASP A 126 -2.67 -13.93 9.49
N VAL A 127 -3.08 -13.31 10.60
CA VAL A 127 -2.94 -11.86 10.84
C VAL A 127 -1.48 -11.40 10.95
N THR A 128 -0.54 -12.31 11.19
CA THR A 128 0.87 -11.95 11.28
C THR A 128 1.49 -11.63 9.91
N ALA A 129 0.90 -12.13 8.83
CA ALA A 129 1.34 -11.82 7.47
C ALA A 129 1.23 -10.32 7.09
N PRO A 130 0.06 -9.66 7.21
CA PRO A 130 -0.02 -8.22 6.96
C PRO A 130 0.76 -7.39 7.99
N LEU A 131 0.86 -7.85 9.24
CA LEU A 131 1.69 -7.20 10.27
C LEU A 131 3.18 -7.23 9.91
N MET A 132 3.66 -8.32 9.30
CA MET A 132 5.04 -8.43 8.83
C MET A 132 5.34 -7.40 7.73
N ILE A 133 4.46 -7.28 6.73
CA ILE A 133 4.62 -6.29 5.66
C ILE A 133 4.54 -4.87 6.24
N GLN A 134 3.63 -4.62 7.18
CA GLN A 134 3.50 -3.33 7.83
C GLN A 134 4.75 -2.97 8.67
N THR A 135 5.36 -3.96 9.33
CA THR A 135 6.63 -3.81 10.06
C THR A 135 7.75 -3.36 9.12
N GLN A 136 7.88 -4.00 7.95
CA GLN A 136 8.85 -3.61 6.92
C GLN A 136 8.61 -2.18 6.43
N LYS A 137 7.35 -1.84 6.10
CA LYS A 137 6.93 -0.51 5.64
C LYS A 137 7.24 0.59 6.65
N LEU A 138 6.84 0.41 7.91
CA LEU A 138 7.05 1.40 8.97
C LEU A 138 8.52 1.58 9.32
N SER A 139 9.27 0.49 9.43
CA SER A 139 10.71 0.54 9.69
C SER A 139 11.44 1.27 8.56
N SER A 140 11.16 0.92 7.31
CA SER A 140 11.76 1.58 6.16
C SER A 140 11.47 3.08 6.13
N ILE A 141 10.23 3.51 6.38
CA ILE A 141 9.92 4.95 6.45
C ILE A 141 10.76 5.64 7.52
N ALA A 142 10.94 5.02 8.69
CA ALA A 142 11.68 5.62 9.79
C ALA A 142 13.17 5.81 9.44
N PHE A 143 13.79 4.80 8.81
CA PHE A 143 15.18 4.91 8.31
C PHE A 143 15.31 5.92 7.17
N ASN A 144 14.40 5.88 6.19
CA ASN A 144 14.41 6.81 5.06
C ASN A 144 14.20 8.27 5.52
N LEU A 145 13.44 8.50 6.59
CA LEU A 145 13.31 9.83 7.22
C LEU A 145 14.61 10.30 7.86
N ASN A 146 15.35 9.39 8.51
CA ASN A 146 16.67 9.71 9.03
C ASN A 146 17.66 10.04 7.90
N ASP A 147 17.67 9.25 6.82
CA ASP A 147 18.52 9.50 5.65
C ASP A 147 18.20 10.86 5.01
N GLY A 148 16.92 11.23 4.92
CA GLY A 148 16.49 12.55 4.45
C GLY A 148 16.98 13.71 5.35
N ASP A 149 17.00 13.51 6.67
CA ASP A 149 17.53 14.49 7.63
C ASP A 149 19.06 14.62 7.54
N VAL A 150 19.78 13.51 7.37
CA VAL A 150 21.25 13.51 7.16
C VAL A 150 21.60 14.30 5.90
N LEU A 151 20.92 14.04 4.78
CA LEU A 151 21.13 14.76 3.53
C LEU A 151 20.81 16.25 3.65
N LYS A 152 19.73 16.61 4.37
CA LYS A 152 19.36 18.02 4.61
C LYS A 152 20.45 18.80 5.37
N ARG A 153 21.23 18.12 6.21
CA ARG A 153 22.36 18.69 6.96
C ARG A 153 23.67 18.70 6.17
N GLY A 154 23.66 18.28 4.91
CA GLY A 154 24.86 18.17 4.07
C GLY A 154 25.74 16.94 4.37
N GLY A 155 25.22 15.97 5.12
CA GLY A 155 25.88 14.68 5.34
C GLY A 155 25.74 13.75 4.13
N LYS A 156 26.40 12.59 4.20
CA LYS A 156 26.26 11.49 3.24
C LYS A 156 25.55 10.33 3.92
N THR A 157 24.66 9.66 3.21
CA THR A 157 24.03 8.43 3.71
C THR A 157 25.03 7.28 3.68
N ALA A 158 24.69 6.16 4.33
CA ALA A 158 25.57 5.00 4.38
C ALA A 158 25.81 4.37 2.99
N ARG A 159 24.85 4.48 2.07
CA ARG A 159 24.89 3.91 0.71
C ARG A 159 24.15 4.83 -0.26
N SER A 160 24.63 4.94 -1.49
CA SER A 160 23.97 5.73 -2.55
C SER A 160 22.50 5.36 -2.77
N ILE A 161 22.15 4.08 -2.65
CA ILE A 161 20.76 3.61 -2.77
C ILE A 161 19.82 4.15 -1.67
N HIS A 162 20.35 4.54 -0.51
CA HIS A 162 19.56 5.18 0.53
C HIS A 162 19.21 6.63 0.16
N GLU A 163 20.05 7.30 -0.63
CA GLU A 163 19.77 8.66 -1.11
C GLU A 163 18.56 8.70 -2.03
N LEU A 164 18.37 7.65 -2.84
CA LEU A 164 17.23 7.52 -3.77
C LEU A 164 15.89 7.47 -3.03
N HIS A 165 15.84 6.80 -1.88
CA HIS A 165 14.61 6.58 -1.12
C HIS A 165 14.48 7.53 0.09
N ALA A 166 15.40 8.49 0.22
CA ALA A 166 15.45 9.40 1.35
C ALA A 166 14.22 10.32 1.41
N ILE A 167 13.55 10.34 2.57
CA ILE A 167 12.33 11.12 2.78
C ILE A 167 12.69 12.42 3.48
N ARG A 168 12.69 13.53 2.74
CA ARG A 168 13.05 14.87 3.27
C ARG A 168 11.96 15.52 4.12
N GLN A 169 10.71 15.08 3.97
CA GLN A 169 9.55 15.65 4.68
C GLN A 169 8.72 14.55 5.31
N ARG A 170 8.25 14.77 6.53
CA ARG A 170 7.46 13.78 7.26
C ARG A 170 6.15 13.49 6.52
N PRO A 171 5.77 12.21 6.34
CA PRO A 171 4.55 11.86 5.63
C PRO A 171 3.33 12.37 6.40
N LYS A 172 2.35 12.95 5.71
CA LYS A 172 1.05 13.24 6.32
C LYS A 172 0.34 11.92 6.62
N LEU A 173 -0.50 11.90 7.65
CA LEU A 173 -1.23 10.70 8.07
C LEU A 173 -2.00 10.02 6.93
N LEU A 174 -2.62 10.80 6.02
CA LEU A 174 -3.34 10.27 4.87
C LEU A 174 -2.41 9.48 3.92
N HIS A 175 -1.24 10.03 3.58
CA HIS A 175 -0.27 9.37 2.71
C HIS A 175 0.27 8.11 3.35
N LEU A 176 0.56 8.16 4.65
CA LEU A 176 1.01 6.99 5.41
C LEU A 176 -0.08 5.91 5.42
N LEU A 177 -1.30 6.24 5.79
CA LEU A 177 -2.40 5.27 5.85
C LEU A 177 -2.68 4.65 4.48
N SER A 178 -2.65 5.46 3.43
CA SER A 178 -2.80 5.00 2.06
C SER A 178 -1.68 4.04 1.64
N TYR A 179 -0.43 4.32 2.00
CA TYR A 179 0.69 3.41 1.75
C TYR A 179 0.60 2.10 2.53
N LEU A 180 0.21 2.16 3.81
CA LEU A 180 0.08 0.96 4.65
C LEU A 180 -1.07 0.07 4.16
N LEU A 181 -2.18 0.66 3.71
CA LEU A 181 -3.36 -0.03 3.19
C LEU A 181 -3.37 -0.20 1.67
N CYS A 182 -2.25 0.06 0.97
CA CYS A 182 -2.19 -0.09 -0.48
C CYS A 182 -2.60 -1.52 -0.87
N TYR A 183 -3.67 -1.65 -1.65
CA TYR A 183 -4.40 -2.93 -1.81
C TYR A 183 -3.56 -4.00 -2.52
N GLN A 184 -2.54 -3.59 -3.27
CA GLN A 184 -1.62 -4.47 -3.98
C GLN A 184 -0.66 -5.19 -3.02
N ASN A 185 -0.31 -4.55 -1.90
CA ASN A 185 0.77 -4.98 -1.01
C ASN A 185 0.35 -4.94 0.47
N SER A 186 -0.96 -4.96 0.75
CA SER A 186 -1.50 -4.88 2.11
C SER A 186 -1.64 -6.25 2.78
N MET A 187 -1.82 -7.33 2.00
CA MET A 187 -2.08 -8.68 2.51
C MET A 187 -0.87 -9.61 2.32
N VAL A 188 -0.48 -9.86 1.08
CA VAL A 188 0.76 -10.54 0.69
C VAL A 188 1.19 -9.93 -0.64
N GLY A 189 2.28 -9.17 -0.62
CA GLY A 189 2.80 -8.52 -1.83
C GLY A 189 4.25 -8.08 -1.62
N PRO A 190 4.97 -7.77 -2.71
CA PRO A 190 6.36 -7.36 -2.62
C PRO A 190 6.49 -6.10 -1.73
N PHE A 191 7.61 -5.96 -1.04
CA PHE A 191 7.91 -4.72 -0.35
C PHE A 191 8.24 -3.63 -1.39
N VAL A 192 7.68 -2.43 -1.22
CA VAL A 192 7.92 -1.26 -2.08
C VAL A 192 8.24 -0.08 -1.19
N PHE A 193 9.22 0.75 -1.55
CA PHE A 193 9.58 1.92 -0.75
C PHE A 193 8.50 3.00 -0.79
N PHE A 194 8.43 3.80 0.26
CA PHE A 194 7.45 4.89 0.36
C PHE A 194 7.63 5.97 -0.72
N SER A 195 8.87 6.25 -1.14
CA SER A 195 9.14 7.19 -2.24
C SER A 195 8.53 6.72 -3.55
N ASP A 196 8.68 5.43 -3.86
CA ASP A 196 8.19 4.82 -5.10
C ASP A 196 6.67 4.72 -5.07
N TYR A 197 6.10 4.41 -3.91
CA TYR A 197 4.67 4.46 -3.70
C TYR A 197 4.08 5.86 -3.97
N LEU A 198 4.71 6.91 -3.44
CA LEU A 198 4.28 8.29 -3.70
C LEU A 198 4.39 8.62 -5.19
N CYS A 199 5.49 8.24 -5.82
CA CYS A 199 5.70 8.40 -7.26
C CYS A 199 4.57 7.75 -8.08
N PHE A 200 4.21 6.51 -7.74
CA PHE A 200 3.11 5.77 -8.35
C PHE A 200 1.76 6.49 -8.17
N ILE A 201 1.43 6.96 -6.96
CA ILE A 201 0.12 7.59 -6.69
C ILE A 201 0.01 9.01 -7.26
N GLU A 202 1.11 9.76 -7.27
CA GLU A 202 1.16 11.11 -7.82
C GLU A 202 1.28 11.11 -9.35
N GLY A 203 1.71 9.98 -9.93
CA GLY A 203 1.91 9.82 -11.37
C GLY A 203 3.21 10.40 -11.88
N ARG A 204 4.26 10.41 -11.04
CA ARG A 204 5.60 10.93 -11.37
C ARG A 204 6.57 9.86 -11.85
N GLU A 205 6.05 8.76 -12.40
CA GLU A 205 6.85 7.58 -12.78
C GLU A 205 7.94 7.92 -13.80
N GLU A 206 7.69 8.93 -14.65
CA GLU A 206 8.64 9.48 -15.62
C GLU A 206 9.93 10.05 -15.00
N ASP A 207 9.88 10.51 -13.76
CA ASP A 207 11.02 11.08 -13.04
C ASP A 207 12.00 10.01 -12.57
N GLN A 208 11.54 8.75 -12.48
CA GLN A 208 12.35 7.61 -12.01
C GLN A 208 13.02 6.84 -13.16
N LEU A 209 12.66 7.14 -14.42
CA LEU A 209 13.22 6.47 -15.59
C LEU A 209 14.58 7.07 -15.94
N MET A 210 15.59 6.20 -16.02
CA MET A 210 16.98 6.56 -16.30
C MET A 210 17.24 6.78 -17.80
N THR A 211 16.48 6.10 -18.66
CA THR A 211 16.63 6.15 -20.13
C THR A 211 15.58 7.07 -20.74
N GLU A 212 15.98 7.94 -21.66
CA GLU A 212 15.03 8.81 -22.39
C GLU A 212 14.03 7.97 -23.24
N GLU A 213 14.44 6.81 -23.78
CA GLU A 213 13.54 5.90 -24.49
C GLU A 213 12.41 5.36 -23.60
N ASP A 214 12.74 4.94 -22.37
CA ASP A 214 11.75 4.45 -21.40
C ASP A 214 10.78 5.58 -21.01
N ARG A 215 11.31 6.80 -20.87
CA ARG A 215 10.51 8.00 -20.57
C ARG A 215 9.54 8.30 -21.70
N GLU A 216 9.99 8.30 -22.96
CA GLU A 216 9.13 8.53 -24.12
C GLU A 216 8.04 7.46 -24.25
N LEU A 217 8.35 6.19 -23.97
CA LEU A 217 7.38 5.10 -23.93
C LEU A 217 6.35 5.29 -22.81
N CYS A 218 6.78 5.68 -21.62
CA CYS A 218 5.89 5.94 -20.49
C CYS A 218 4.94 7.11 -20.77
N VAL A 219 5.48 8.22 -21.30
CA VAL A 219 4.69 9.40 -21.69
C VAL A 219 3.73 9.06 -22.82
N SER A 220 4.17 8.32 -23.85
CA SER A 220 3.32 7.86 -24.96
C SER A 220 2.16 6.99 -24.46
N SER A 221 2.44 6.07 -23.54
CA SER A 221 1.41 5.25 -22.89
C SER A 221 0.39 6.11 -22.13
N GLN A 222 0.87 7.05 -21.29
CA GLN A 222 0.00 7.98 -20.56
C GLN A 222 -0.85 8.86 -21.50
N GLN A 223 -0.27 9.34 -22.61
CA GLN A 223 -0.98 10.10 -23.63
C GLN A 223 -2.03 9.26 -24.36
N PHE A 224 -1.70 8.03 -24.75
CA PHE A 224 -2.63 7.09 -25.35
C PHE A 224 -3.83 6.81 -24.44
N TYR A 225 -3.59 6.53 -23.15
CA TYR A 225 -4.66 6.35 -22.17
C TYR A 225 -5.52 7.61 -22.03
N THR A 226 -4.90 8.79 -22.02
CA THR A 226 -5.62 10.06 -21.95
C THR A 226 -6.50 10.28 -23.17
N LEU A 227 -5.99 9.99 -24.37
CA LEU A 227 -6.73 10.08 -25.63
C LEU A 227 -7.86 9.05 -25.69
N PHE A 228 -7.62 7.81 -25.26
CA PHE A 228 -8.63 6.76 -25.18
C PHE A 228 -9.78 7.17 -24.24
N ILE A 229 -9.46 7.72 -23.06
CA ILE A 229 -10.47 8.22 -22.11
C ILE A 229 -11.23 9.41 -22.68
N LYS A 230 -10.54 10.35 -23.34
CA LYS A 230 -11.18 11.50 -24.00
C LYS A 230 -12.12 11.05 -25.11
N ALA A 231 -11.71 10.08 -25.92
CA ALA A 231 -12.56 9.48 -26.97
C ALA A 231 -13.79 8.78 -26.39
N ARG A 232 -13.63 8.00 -25.31
CA ARG A 232 -14.75 7.39 -24.57
C ARG A 232 -15.75 8.43 -24.05
N ASN A 233 -15.25 9.53 -23.49
CA ASN A 233 -16.09 10.58 -22.91
C ASN A 233 -16.69 11.53 -23.96
N MET A 234 -16.21 11.52 -25.20
CA MET A 234 -16.79 12.27 -26.34
C MET A 234 -17.99 11.58 -26.98
N HIS A 235 -18.41 10.41 -26.48
CA HIS A 235 -19.75 9.85 -26.72
C HIS A 235 -20.67 10.11 -25.50
N PRO A 236 -21.21 11.32 -25.31
CA PRO A 236 -22.42 11.47 -24.52
C PRO A 236 -23.60 11.00 -25.38
N LEU A 237 -24.43 10.15 -24.80
CA LEU A 237 -25.82 9.86 -25.17
C LEU A 237 -26.45 10.88 -26.14
N THR A 238 -26.40 10.64 -27.46
CA THR A 238 -27.41 11.18 -28.37
C THR A 238 -28.63 10.27 -28.27
N SER A 239 -29.52 10.66 -27.35
CA SER A 239 -30.98 10.55 -27.48
C SER A 239 -31.52 9.48 -28.44
N PHE A 240 -31.87 8.31 -27.91
CA PHE A 240 -33.00 7.54 -28.45
C PHE A 240 -34.29 8.24 -28.03
N HIS A 241 -34.63 9.31 -28.75
CA HIS A 241 -36.00 9.80 -28.88
C HIS A 241 -36.35 9.73 -30.36
N LEU A 242 -36.99 8.62 -30.73
CA LEU A 242 -38.07 8.49 -31.72
C LEU A 242 -38.48 7.02 -31.80
#